data_AF-A0A2V5P785-F1
#
_entry.id   AF-A0A2V5P785-F1
#
_cell.length_a   1.000
_cell.length_b   1.000
_cell.length_c   1.000
_cell.angle_alpha   90.00
_cell.angle_beta   90.00
_cell.angle_gamma   90.00
#
_symmetry.space_group_name_H-M   'P 1'
#
loop_
_entity.id
_entity.type
_entity.pdbx_description
1 polymer ?
#
loop_
_entity_poly.entity_id
_entity_poly.type
_entity_poly.pdbx_seq_one_letter_code
_entity_poly.pdbx_strand_id
1 'polypeptide(L)'
;LLDQLITRCDGGIAAPIVIMEGSLDEPVNKAGFGPGRFYDIAGFVERGRWARFTQPYFDQVGPVYELDSVGSCYLVNADLYRWQGRHEVDVASSNFVSTNSVWSEETIHRNQQAKANCFTEHYSICAFARSAGLPVRAFGDLIAYHQKN
;
A
#
# COMPACT_ATOMS: atom_id res chain seq x y z
N LEU A 1 -18.50 4.49 0.51
CA LEU A 1 -17.10 4.06 0.71
C LEU A 1 -16.85 2.69 0.07
N LEU A 2 -17.53 1.63 0.53
CA LEU A 2 -17.34 0.27 0.00
C LEU A 2 -17.85 0.09 -1.43
N ASP A 3 -19.09 0.52 -1.71
CA ASP A 3 -19.72 0.33 -3.03
C ASP A 3 -18.94 1.02 -4.15
N GLN A 4 -18.32 2.17 -3.86
CA GLN A 4 -17.48 2.89 -4.82
C GLN A 4 -16.19 2.12 -5.14
N LEU A 5 -15.56 1.48 -4.15
CA LEU A 5 -14.39 0.62 -4.38
C LEU A 5 -14.78 -0.58 -5.25
N ILE A 6 -15.92 -1.19 -4.97
CA ILE A 6 -16.43 -2.35 -5.71
C ILE A 6 -16.75 -1.96 -7.17
N THR A 7 -17.53 -0.90 -7.39
CA THR A 7 -17.93 -0.49 -8.75
C THR A 7 -16.74 -0.08 -9.62
N ARG A 8 -15.72 0.58 -9.06
CA ARG A 8 -14.58 1.12 -9.82
C ARG A 8 -13.43 0.11 -9.99
N CYS A 9 -13.51 -1.04 -9.34
CA CYS A 9 -12.51 -2.10 -9.38
C CYS A 9 -13.17 -3.49 -9.46
N ASP A 10 -14.11 -3.63 -10.39
CA ASP A 10 -14.83 -4.89 -10.56
C ASP A 10 -13.86 -6.06 -10.83
N GLY A 11 -14.08 -7.17 -10.13
CA GLY A 11 -13.20 -8.36 -10.14
C GLY A 11 -11.80 -8.18 -9.51
N GLY A 12 -11.34 -6.96 -9.28
CA GLY A 12 -9.96 -6.66 -8.89
C GLY A 12 -9.69 -6.52 -7.39
N ILE A 13 -8.58 -5.85 -7.08
CA ILE A 13 -8.17 -5.46 -5.73
C ILE A 13 -8.17 -3.94 -5.63
N ALA A 14 -8.85 -3.41 -4.63
CA ALA A 14 -9.16 -1.99 -4.47
C ALA A 14 -8.78 -1.48 -3.08
N ALA A 15 -8.04 -0.36 -3.00
CA ALA A 15 -7.67 0.25 -1.73
C ALA A 15 -7.95 1.77 -1.71
N PRO A 16 -8.49 2.35 -0.62
CA PRO A 16 -8.35 3.78 -0.36
C PRO A 16 -6.87 4.17 -0.14
N ILE A 17 -6.56 5.47 -0.26
CA ILE A 17 -5.32 6.02 0.32
C ILE A 17 -5.50 6.10 1.84
N VAL A 18 -4.68 5.36 2.59
CA VAL A 18 -4.73 5.36 4.06
C VAL A 18 -3.73 6.35 4.65
N ILE A 19 -4.24 7.41 5.24
CA ILE A 19 -3.45 8.46 5.88
C ILE A 19 -3.46 8.25 7.40
N MET A 20 -2.32 8.49 8.05
CA MET A 20 -2.28 8.65 9.49
C MET A 20 -2.67 10.07 9.87
N GLU A 21 -3.62 10.17 10.79
CA GLU A 21 -3.79 11.40 11.56
C GLU A 21 -2.74 11.42 12.69
N GLY A 22 -2.21 12.60 12.97
CA GLY A 22 -1.33 12.87 14.10
C GLY A 22 -1.81 14.10 14.87
N SER A 23 -1.30 14.33 16.08
CA SER A 23 -1.62 15.55 16.83
C SER A 23 -1.01 16.78 16.13
N LEU A 24 -1.69 17.94 16.22
CA LEU A 24 -1.11 19.24 15.84
C LEU A 24 0.21 19.54 16.56
N ASP A 25 0.42 18.91 17.73
CA ASP A 25 1.61 19.08 18.55
C ASP A 25 2.75 18.12 18.17
N GLU A 26 2.54 17.20 17.23
CA GLU A 26 3.60 16.31 16.76
C GLU A 26 4.62 17.10 15.90
N PRO A 27 5.94 16.91 16.13
CA PRO A 27 6.94 17.60 15.33
C PRO A 27 6.81 17.19 13.85
N VAL A 28 6.71 18.20 12.97
CA VAL A 28 6.55 18.09 11.51
C VAL A 28 7.63 17.19 10.85
N ASN A 29 8.74 16.95 11.55
CA ASN A 29 9.92 16.25 11.06
C ASN A 29 10.08 14.82 11.60
N LYS A 30 9.09 14.23 12.29
CA LYS A 30 9.21 12.83 12.70
C LYS A 30 9.16 11.92 11.47
N ALA A 31 10.20 11.14 11.23
CA ALA A 31 10.23 10.19 10.11
C ALA A 31 9.13 9.13 10.29
N GLY A 32 8.43 8.81 9.19
CA GLY A 32 7.47 7.71 9.14
C GLY A 32 6.11 7.92 9.80
N PHE A 33 5.90 8.89 10.70
CA PHE A 33 4.64 9.03 11.45
C PHE A 33 4.26 10.50 11.69
N GLY A 34 3.09 10.93 11.19
CA GLY A 34 2.54 12.28 11.38
C GLY A 34 1.35 12.59 10.44
N PRO A 35 0.63 13.71 10.66
CA PRO A 35 -0.52 14.08 9.85
C PRO A 35 -0.20 14.13 8.35
N GLY A 36 -1.06 13.55 7.51
CA GLY A 36 -0.92 13.61 6.06
C GLY A 36 0.07 12.61 5.44
N ARG A 37 0.61 11.68 6.24
CA ARG A 37 1.53 10.61 5.80
C ARG A 37 0.85 9.24 5.77
N PHE A 38 1.39 8.29 5.02
CA PHE A 38 0.84 6.93 4.94
C PHE A 38 1.05 6.12 6.21
N TYR A 39 0.02 5.36 6.60
CA TYR A 39 0.10 4.36 7.67
C TYR A 39 1.01 3.18 7.32
N ASP A 40 0.96 2.79 6.05
CA ASP A 40 1.70 1.64 5.53
C ASP A 40 2.16 1.93 4.10
N ILE A 41 3.39 2.44 3.95
CA ILE A 41 4.01 2.65 2.64
C ILE A 41 4.42 1.34 1.96
N ALA A 42 4.42 0.22 2.69
CA ALA A 42 5.02 -1.03 2.24
C ALA A 42 4.20 -1.79 1.23
N GLY A 43 2.88 -1.68 1.30
CA GLY A 43 2.07 -2.35 0.30
C GLY A 43 1.64 -1.46 -0.86
N PHE A 44 1.66 -0.12 -0.79
CA PHE A 44 1.33 0.68 -1.97
C PHE A 44 2.53 0.77 -2.92
N VAL A 45 2.55 -0.08 -3.96
CA VAL A 45 3.69 -0.18 -4.89
C VAL A 45 3.25 0.08 -6.32
N GLU A 46 3.82 1.09 -6.97
CA GLU A 46 3.64 1.43 -8.38
C GLU A 46 4.87 1.02 -9.20
N ARG A 47 4.71 0.14 -10.20
CA ARG A 47 5.80 -0.27 -11.12
C ARG A 47 7.08 -0.68 -10.37
N GLY A 48 6.89 -1.38 -9.24
CA GLY A 48 7.96 -1.75 -8.33
C GLY A 48 8.59 -0.55 -7.61
N ARG A 49 7.84 0.49 -7.22
CA ARG A 49 8.30 1.59 -6.36
C ARG A 49 7.25 1.90 -5.30
N TRP A 50 7.68 2.15 -4.07
CA TRP A 50 6.74 2.46 -2.99
C TRP A 50 6.13 3.85 -3.13
N ALA A 51 4.92 4.03 -2.61
CA ALA A 51 4.31 5.34 -2.49
C ALA A 51 5.17 6.29 -1.63
N ARG A 52 5.23 7.57 -2.01
CA ARG A 52 5.96 8.60 -1.25
C ARG A 52 5.22 8.93 0.03
N PHE A 53 5.93 9.40 1.06
CA PHE A 53 5.29 9.83 2.33
C PHE A 53 4.47 11.11 2.21
N THR A 54 4.72 11.91 1.17
CA THR A 54 4.07 13.21 0.93
C THR A 54 3.56 13.27 -0.49
N GLN A 55 2.63 14.19 -0.74
CA GLN A 55 2.10 14.41 -2.08
C GLN A 55 3.19 14.95 -3.04
N PRO A 56 3.15 14.58 -4.33
CA PRO A 56 2.26 13.56 -4.90
C PRO A 56 2.75 12.16 -4.50
N TYR A 57 1.85 11.36 -3.93
CA TYR A 57 2.15 10.04 -3.36
C TYR A 57 2.61 9.02 -4.40
N PHE A 58 2.18 9.19 -5.64
CA PHE A 58 2.47 8.36 -6.82
C PHE A 58 3.01 9.25 -7.95
N ASP A 59 3.81 8.68 -8.86
CA ASP A 59 4.34 9.46 -10.00
C ASP A 59 3.26 9.72 -11.07
N GLN A 60 2.29 8.80 -11.21
CA GLN A 60 1.19 8.93 -12.19
C GLN A 60 0.12 9.92 -11.73
N VAL A 61 -0.43 10.62 -12.71
CA VAL A 61 -1.50 11.60 -12.53
C VAL A 61 -2.84 10.89 -12.55
N GLY A 62 -3.73 11.23 -11.62
CA GLY A 62 -5.12 10.79 -11.64
C GLY A 62 -5.68 10.50 -10.25
N PRO A 63 -7.01 10.39 -10.10
CA PRO A 63 -7.65 10.01 -8.84
C PRO A 63 -7.65 8.50 -8.59
N VAL A 64 -7.28 7.68 -9.58
CA VAL A 64 -7.13 6.24 -9.46
C VAL A 64 -5.75 5.86 -9.97
N TYR A 65 -5.02 5.09 -9.18
CA TYR A 65 -3.66 4.67 -9.47
C TYR A 65 -3.64 3.17 -9.69
N GLU A 66 -3.10 2.71 -10.81
CA GLU A 66 -2.83 1.29 -11.04
C GLU A 66 -1.52 0.91 -10.37
N LEU A 67 -1.57 -0.13 -9.56
CA LEU A 67 -0.48 -0.54 -8.70
C LEU A 67 -0.09 -2.00 -8.95
N ASP A 68 1.13 -2.34 -8.56
CA ASP A 68 1.61 -3.71 -8.51
C ASP A 68 1.20 -4.42 -7.22
N SER A 69 0.98 -3.63 -6.16
CA SER A 69 0.55 -4.10 -4.83
C SER A 69 -0.22 -2.99 -4.11
N VAL A 70 -1.05 -3.38 -3.14
CA VAL A 70 -1.68 -2.48 -2.16
C VAL A 70 -1.22 -2.76 -0.73
N GLY A 71 -1.30 -1.73 0.12
CA GLY A 71 -1.02 -1.79 1.56
C GLY A 71 -2.20 -2.23 2.38
N SER A 72 -2.09 -2.02 3.68
CA SER A 72 -3.16 -2.25 4.66
C SER A 72 -4.47 -1.54 4.26
N CYS A 73 -5.62 -2.14 4.63
CA CYS A 73 -6.98 -1.65 4.33
C CYS A 73 -7.34 -1.65 2.83
N TYR A 74 -7.76 -2.81 2.31
CA TYR A 74 -8.19 -2.99 0.92
C TYR A 74 -9.28 -4.04 0.82
N LEU A 75 -9.95 -4.06 -0.33
CA LEU A 75 -10.94 -5.06 -0.71
C LEU A 75 -10.36 -5.96 -1.79
N VAL A 76 -10.57 -7.25 -1.62
CA VAL A 76 -10.24 -8.30 -2.60
C VAL A 76 -11.54 -8.98 -2.96
N ASN A 77 -11.82 -9.14 -4.26
CA ASN A 77 -12.94 -9.97 -4.67
C ASN A 77 -12.72 -11.42 -4.18
N ALA A 78 -13.73 -11.99 -3.51
CA ALA A 78 -13.67 -13.34 -2.95
C ALA A 78 -13.32 -14.42 -4.00
N ASP A 79 -13.65 -14.19 -5.28
CA ASP A 79 -13.33 -15.11 -6.38
C ASP A 79 -11.83 -15.32 -6.55
N LEU A 80 -10.99 -14.31 -6.26
CA LEU A 80 -9.53 -14.48 -6.30
C LEU A 80 -9.06 -15.58 -5.35
N TYR A 81 -9.65 -15.68 -4.15
CA TYR A 81 -9.33 -16.77 -3.23
C TYR A 81 -9.92 -18.11 -3.69
N ARG A 82 -11.11 -18.11 -4.31
CA ARG A 82 -11.70 -19.33 -4.89
C ARG A 82 -10.83 -19.88 -6.03
N TRP A 83 -10.16 -19.00 -6.77
CA TRP A 83 -9.18 -19.34 -7.80
C TRP A 83 -7.79 -19.69 -7.25
N GLN A 84 -7.66 -19.88 -5.94
CA GLN A 84 -6.41 -20.23 -5.24
C GLN A 84 -5.40 -19.09 -5.06
N GLY A 85 -5.77 -17.83 -5.28
CA GLY A 85 -4.96 -16.69 -4.85
C GLY A 85 -4.80 -16.70 -3.33
N ARG A 86 -3.57 -16.48 -2.82
CA ARG A 86 -3.25 -16.49 -1.39
C ARG A 86 -2.25 -15.39 -1.01
N HIS A 87 -2.31 -14.98 0.25
CA HIS A 87 -1.23 -14.26 0.91
C HIS A 87 -0.12 -15.24 1.25
N GLU A 88 1.08 -14.96 0.79
CA GLU A 88 2.26 -15.76 1.04
C GLU A 88 3.30 -14.89 1.72
N VAL A 89 3.92 -15.45 2.75
CA VAL A 89 5.00 -14.76 3.47
C VAL A 89 6.20 -14.65 2.54
N ASP A 90 6.56 -13.42 2.20
CA ASP A 90 7.76 -13.15 1.42
C ASP A 90 9.01 -13.04 2.34
N VAL A 91 10.19 -13.03 1.72
CA VAL A 91 11.48 -12.97 2.43
C VAL A 91 11.64 -11.66 3.20
N ALA A 92 11.16 -10.53 2.68
CA ALA A 92 11.23 -9.24 3.36
C ALA A 92 10.30 -9.21 4.59
N SER A 93 9.09 -9.75 4.48
CA SER A 93 8.15 -9.92 5.59
C SER A 93 8.74 -10.84 6.68
N SER A 94 9.33 -11.97 6.28
CA SER A 94 10.02 -12.90 7.21
C SER A 94 11.17 -12.22 7.96
N ASN A 95 11.99 -11.44 7.24
CA ASN A 95 13.09 -10.70 7.84
C ASN A 95 12.58 -9.63 8.80
N PHE A 96 11.56 -8.87 8.42
CA PHE A 96 10.98 -7.81 9.25
C PHE A 96 10.48 -8.34 10.60
N VAL A 97 9.75 -9.47 10.60
CA VAL A 97 9.25 -10.12 11.81
C VAL A 97 10.40 -10.62 12.69
N SER A 98 11.42 -11.23 12.09
CA SER A 98 12.54 -11.81 12.86
C SER A 98 13.49 -10.78 13.45
N THR A 99 13.59 -9.57 12.88
CA THR A 99 14.55 -8.56 13.32
C THR A 99 13.95 -7.39 14.11
N ASN A 100 12.62 -7.38 14.32
CA ASN A 100 11.88 -6.26 14.97
C ASN A 100 12.34 -4.88 14.46
N SER A 101 12.57 -4.78 13.15
CA SER A 101 13.33 -3.67 12.58
C SER A 101 12.49 -2.41 12.42
N VAL A 102 12.97 -1.32 13.01
CA VAL A 102 12.57 0.04 12.64
C VAL A 102 13.43 0.50 11.47
N TRP A 103 12.82 1.07 10.45
CA TRP A 103 13.54 1.54 9.27
C TRP A 103 14.28 2.85 9.54
N SER A 104 15.56 2.90 9.14
CA SER A 104 16.35 4.13 9.16
C SER A 104 15.94 5.08 8.03
N GLU A 105 16.25 6.37 8.16
CA GLU A 105 16.00 7.38 7.13
C GLU A 105 16.71 7.05 5.81
N GLU A 106 17.94 6.54 5.89
CA GLU A 106 18.69 6.08 4.72
C GLU A 106 17.98 4.93 4.01
N THR A 107 17.43 3.99 4.77
CA THR A 107 16.67 2.85 4.22
C THR A 107 15.41 3.32 3.51
N ILE A 108 14.69 4.27 4.11
CA ILE A 108 13.51 4.89 3.52
C ILE A 108 13.87 5.56 2.18
N HIS A 109 14.89 6.42 2.17
CA HIS A 109 15.28 7.17 0.98
C HIS A 109 15.73 6.24 -0.16
N ARG A 110 16.52 5.22 0.19
CA ARG A 110 16.97 4.19 -0.77
C ARG A 110 15.79 3.42 -1.36
N ASN A 111 14.85 2.97 -0.52
CA ASN A 111 13.70 2.19 -0.97
C ASN A 111 12.74 3.00 -1.88
N GLN A 112 12.69 4.32 -1.72
CA GLN A 112 11.92 5.22 -2.59
C GLN A 112 12.58 5.48 -3.96
N GLN A 113 13.91 5.37 -4.05
CA GLN A 113 14.67 5.66 -5.27
C GLN A 113 14.97 4.42 -6.12
N ALA A 114 15.12 3.27 -5.48
CA ALA A 114 15.40 2.01 -6.15
C ALA A 114 14.11 1.32 -6.61
N LYS A 115 14.25 0.28 -7.44
CA LYS A 115 13.15 -0.69 -7.59
C LYS A 115 12.92 -1.33 -6.23
N ALA A 116 11.69 -1.25 -5.74
CA ALA A 116 11.18 -1.98 -4.60
C ALA A 116 11.51 -3.47 -4.78
N ASN A 117 12.33 -3.96 -3.87
CA ASN A 117 12.64 -5.37 -3.67
C ASN A 117 11.98 -5.92 -2.39
N CYS A 118 11.17 -5.08 -1.74
CA CYS A 118 10.46 -5.35 -0.51
C CYS A 118 8.99 -5.19 -0.84
N PHE A 119 8.35 -6.31 -1.11
CA PHE A 119 6.91 -6.42 -1.06
C PHE A 119 6.52 -6.94 0.32
N THR A 120 5.28 -6.70 0.73
CA THR A 120 4.70 -7.41 1.88
C THR A 120 3.92 -8.63 1.39
N GLU A 121 3.37 -9.37 2.32
CA GLU A 121 2.50 -10.54 2.09
C GLU A 121 1.29 -10.25 1.17
N HIS A 122 0.97 -8.97 0.92
CA HIS A 122 -0.08 -8.54 0.00
C HIS A 122 0.32 -8.69 -1.48
N TYR A 123 1.61 -8.74 -1.80
CA TYR A 123 2.05 -8.81 -3.18
C TYR A 123 1.70 -10.13 -3.84
N SER A 124 1.72 -11.25 -3.14
CA SER A 124 1.38 -12.54 -3.74
C SER A 124 -0.05 -12.57 -4.29
N ILE A 125 -1.03 -12.05 -3.52
CA ILE A 125 -2.41 -11.96 -3.97
C ILE A 125 -2.58 -10.91 -5.09
N CYS A 126 -1.83 -9.80 -5.04
CA CYS A 126 -1.85 -8.77 -6.09
C CYS A 126 -1.20 -9.25 -7.39
N ALA A 127 -0.11 -10.01 -7.31
CA ALA A 127 0.54 -10.64 -8.43
C ALA A 127 -0.36 -11.71 -9.07
N PHE A 128 -1.06 -12.51 -8.24
CA PHE A 128 -2.05 -13.47 -8.72
C PHE A 128 -3.22 -12.78 -9.43
N ALA A 129 -3.77 -11.69 -8.87
CA ALA A 129 -4.83 -10.92 -9.51
C ALA A 129 -4.38 -10.38 -10.88
N ARG A 130 -3.19 -9.77 -10.95
CA ARG A 130 -2.63 -9.24 -12.19
C ARG A 130 -2.37 -10.34 -13.23
N SER A 131 -1.88 -11.51 -12.82
CA SER A 131 -1.67 -12.64 -13.76
C SER A 131 -2.99 -13.18 -14.33
N ALA A 132 -4.09 -13.02 -13.60
CA ALA A 132 -5.45 -13.29 -14.07
C ALA A 132 -6.06 -12.13 -14.89
N GLY A 133 -5.32 -11.06 -15.18
CA GLY A 133 -5.79 -9.90 -15.94
C GLY A 133 -6.68 -8.94 -15.13
N LEU A 134 -6.71 -9.07 -13.80
CA LEU A 134 -7.53 -8.25 -12.91
C LEU A 134 -6.73 -7.06 -12.37
N PRO A 135 -7.37 -5.89 -12.20
CA PRO A 135 -6.68 -4.69 -11.77
C PRO A 135 -6.36 -4.70 -10.27
N VAL A 136 -5.27 -4.03 -9.91
CA VAL A 136 -4.92 -3.68 -8.54
C VAL A 136 -4.83 -2.16 -8.47
N ARG A 137 -5.69 -1.52 -7.67
CA ARG A 137 -5.90 -0.06 -7.72
C ARG A 137 -5.96 0.60 -6.35
N ALA A 138 -5.39 1.80 -6.27
CA ALA A 138 -5.64 2.73 -5.18
C ALA A 138 -6.47 3.93 -5.64
N PHE A 139 -7.34 4.43 -4.76
CA PHE A 139 -8.25 5.54 -5.03
C PHE A 139 -7.83 6.77 -4.24
N GLY A 140 -7.25 7.77 -4.91
CA GLY A 140 -6.78 9.02 -4.30
C GLY A 140 -7.89 9.96 -3.85
N ASP A 141 -9.08 9.81 -4.41
CA ASP A 141 -10.29 10.52 -3.98
C ASP A 141 -11.01 9.82 -2.82
N LEU A 142 -10.61 8.60 -2.48
CA LEU A 142 -11.13 7.84 -1.34
C LEU A 142 -10.05 7.74 -0.26
N ILE A 143 -10.11 8.67 0.69
CA ILE A 143 -9.15 8.74 1.79
C ILE A 143 -9.73 8.03 3.01
N ALA A 144 -8.96 7.10 3.57
CA ALA A 144 -9.23 6.48 4.86
C ALA A 144 -8.20 6.98 5.88
N TYR A 145 -8.59 7.03 7.13
CA TYR A 145 -7.73 7.48 8.22
C TYR A 145 -7.47 6.33 9.19
N HIS A 146 -6.21 6.14 9.56
CA HIS A 146 -5.85 5.22 10.62
C HIS A 146 -6.13 5.87 11.99
N GLN A 147 -7.12 5.36 12.71
CA GLN A 147 -7.41 5.83 14.06
C GLN A 147 -6.31 5.34 15.03
N LYS A 148 -5.64 6.29 15.71
CA LYS A 148 -4.78 5.97 16.86
C LYS A 148 -5.70 5.66 18.05
N ASN A 149 -5.51 4.50 18.67
CA ASN A 149 -6.05 4.21 20.00
C ASN A 149 -5.14 4.83 21.07
#